data_AF-A0A2T7T2F2-F1
#
_entry.id   AF-A0A2T7T2F2-F1
#
_cell.length_a   1.000
_cell.length_b   1.000
_cell.length_c   1.000
_cell.angle_alpha   90.00
_cell.angle_beta   90.00
_cell.angle_gamma   90.00
#
_symmetry.space_group_name_H-M   'P 1'
#
loop_
_entity.id
_entity.type
_entity.pdbx_description
1 polymer ?
#
loop_
_entity_poly.entity_id
_entity_poly.type
_entity_poly.pdbx_seq_one_letter_code
_entity_poly.pdbx_strand_id
1 'polypeptide(L)'
;MRPTLAAAQLRGRLTQYLTTTCALTGEDTRRVLERCLEHAETGMLRGPFLRIRTPFHKAEAGWEKHLEWVPGFAPYRHQAKAYERLSTLHGPPCRRWSRRARVLGRPSRSSSRRSTSAAP
;
A
#
# COMPACT_ATOMS: atom_id res chain seq x y z
N MET A 1 -26.17 -0.62 14.00
CA MET A 1 -25.98 -1.03 12.58
C MET A 1 -24.70 -1.84 12.47
N ARG A 2 -24.72 -3.06 11.90
CA ARG A 2 -23.50 -3.84 11.65
C ARG A 2 -22.83 -3.33 10.34
N PRO A 3 -21.59 -2.83 10.35
CA PRO A 3 -20.93 -2.26 9.16
C PRO A 3 -20.89 -3.22 7.97
N THR A 4 -20.77 -4.53 8.23
CA THR A 4 -20.80 -5.59 7.21
C THR A 4 -22.16 -5.69 6.52
N LEU A 5 -23.25 -5.57 7.28
CA LEU A 5 -24.61 -5.62 6.75
C LEU A 5 -24.93 -4.36 5.92
N ALA A 6 -24.48 -3.19 6.38
CA ALA A 6 -24.62 -1.94 5.64
C ALA A 6 -23.82 -1.95 4.33
N ALA A 7 -22.60 -2.50 4.33
CA ALA A 7 -21.80 -2.67 3.12
C ALA A 7 -22.48 -3.60 2.10
N ALA A 8 -23.06 -4.72 2.57
CA ALA A 8 -23.81 -5.63 1.70
C ALA A 8 -25.05 -4.96 1.07
N GLN A 9 -25.80 -4.18 1.87
CA GLN A 9 -26.95 -3.41 1.38
C GLN A 9 -26.55 -2.34 0.37
N LEU A 10 -25.46 -1.59 0.63
CA LEU A 10 -24.94 -0.60 -0.31
C LEU A 10 -24.53 -1.23 -1.64
N ARG A 11 -23.88 -2.41 -1.58
CA ARG A 11 -23.48 -3.17 -2.76
C ARG A 11 -24.69 -3.51 -3.64
N GLY A 12 -25.75 -4.06 -3.05
CA GLY A 12 -26.99 -4.39 -3.77
C GLY A 12 -27.65 -3.17 -4.41
N ARG A 13 -27.74 -2.05 -3.67
CA ARG A 13 -28.33 -0.80 -4.19
C ARG A 13 -27.52 -0.20 -5.35
N LEU A 14 -26.19 -0.25 -5.28
CA LEU A 14 -25.31 0.22 -6.35
C LEU A 14 -25.45 -0.63 -7.61
N THR A 15 -25.43 -1.96 -7.49
CA THR A 15 -25.65 -2.86 -8.63
C THR A 15 -27.00 -2.57 -9.29
N GLN A 16 -28.08 -2.49 -8.49
CA GLN A 16 -29.41 -2.20 -9.00
C GLN A 16 -29.48 -0.85 -9.72
N TYR A 17 -28.88 0.20 -9.15
CA TYR A 17 -28.87 1.54 -9.77
C TYR A 17 -28.13 1.55 -11.10
N LEU A 18 -26.93 0.97 -11.16
CA LEU A 18 -26.11 0.94 -12.37
C LEU A 18 -26.77 0.12 -13.48
N THR A 19 -27.36 -1.04 -13.15
CA THR A 19 -28.06 -1.90 -14.10
C THR A 19 -29.31 -1.23 -14.68
N THR A 20 -29.99 -0.36 -13.92
CA THR A 20 -31.25 0.29 -14.34
C THR A 20 -31.04 1.66 -14.98
N THR A 21 -29.98 2.38 -14.60
CA THR A 21 -29.74 3.77 -15.03
C THR A 21 -28.72 3.86 -16.16
N CYS A 22 -27.76 2.94 -16.25
CA CYS A 22 -26.95 2.84 -17.46
C CYS A 22 -27.87 2.33 -18.58
N ALA A 23 -28.14 3.18 -19.58
CA ALA A 23 -28.80 2.80 -20.82
C ALA A 23 -27.90 1.86 -21.63
N LEU A 24 -27.68 0.66 -21.12
CA LEU A 24 -26.86 -0.36 -21.73
C LEU A 24 -27.60 -0.80 -23.00
N THR A 25 -26.98 -0.54 -24.14
CA THR A 25 -27.51 -0.76 -25.48
C THR A 25 -27.74 -2.23 -25.83
N GLY A 26 -27.48 -3.16 -24.91
CA GLY A 26 -27.74 -4.59 -25.08
C GLY A 26 -27.74 -5.37 -23.77
N GLU A 27 -28.55 -6.44 -23.75
CA GLU A 27 -28.68 -7.42 -22.66
C GLU A 27 -27.32 -8.06 -22.29
N ASP A 28 -26.44 -8.27 -23.27
CA ASP A 28 -25.11 -8.83 -23.05
C ASP A 28 -24.23 -7.91 -22.21
N THR A 29 -24.27 -6.60 -22.47
CA THR A 29 -23.50 -5.60 -21.73
C THR A 29 -23.98 -5.53 -20.28
N ARG A 30 -25.30 -5.64 -20.08
CA ARG A 30 -25.92 -5.69 -18.75
C ARG A 30 -25.45 -6.90 -17.95
N ARG A 31 -25.46 -8.09 -18.56
CA ARG A 31 -24.99 -9.33 -17.94
C ARG A 31 -23.49 -9.29 -17.60
N VAL A 32 -22.66 -8.73 -18.47
CA VAL A 32 -21.22 -8.57 -18.21
C VAL A 32 -20.99 -7.61 -17.03
N LEU A 33 -21.74 -6.51 -16.96
CA LEU A 33 -21.66 -5.56 -15.85
C LEU A 33 -22.10 -6.20 -14.53
N GLU A 34 -23.25 -6.86 -14.49
CA GLU A 34 -23.74 -7.59 -13.31
C GLU A 34 -22.70 -8.60 -12.83
N ARG A 35 -22.18 -9.44 -13.74
CA ARG A 35 -21.13 -10.40 -13.42
C ARG A 35 -19.86 -9.74 -12.88
N CYS A 36 -19.45 -8.60 -13.42
CA CYS A 36 -18.30 -7.84 -12.92
C CYS A 36 -18.53 -7.26 -11.51
N LEU A 37 -19.74 -6.81 -11.21
CA LEU A 37 -20.08 -6.19 -9.93
C LEU A 37 -20.30 -7.23 -8.81
N GLU A 38 -20.82 -8.41 -9.15
CA GLU A 38 -21.21 -9.44 -8.17
C GLU A 38 -20.14 -10.50 -7.90
N HIS A 39 -19.10 -10.62 -8.75
CA HIS A 39 -18.12 -11.68 -8.59
C HIS A 39 -17.27 -11.51 -7.32
N ALA A 40 -17.28 -12.53 -6.45
CA ALA A 40 -16.67 -12.44 -5.12
C ALA A 40 -15.13 -12.31 -5.14
N GLU A 41 -14.46 -12.97 -6.09
CA GLU A 41 -12.99 -13.13 -6.12
C GLU A 41 -12.27 -12.16 -7.06
N THR A 42 -12.92 -11.75 -8.15
CA THR A 42 -12.37 -10.90 -9.23
C THR A 42 -13.29 -9.75 -9.61
N GLY A 43 -14.43 -9.59 -8.91
CA GLY A 43 -15.34 -8.48 -9.15
C GLY A 43 -14.79 -7.15 -8.65
N MET A 44 -15.40 -6.07 -9.15
CA MET A 44 -14.98 -4.70 -8.87
C MET A 44 -15.24 -4.28 -7.42
N LEU A 45 -16.29 -4.84 -6.79
CA LEU A 45 -16.70 -4.52 -5.42
C LEU A 45 -16.02 -5.46 -4.43
N ARG A 46 -14.80 -5.09 -4.01
CA ARG A 46 -14.06 -5.80 -2.97
C ARG A 46 -14.75 -5.64 -1.61
N GLY A 47 -14.58 -6.67 -0.77
CA GLY A 47 -15.29 -6.83 0.51
C GLY A 47 -15.19 -5.63 1.47
N PRO A 48 -15.95 -5.66 2.58
CA PRO A 48 -15.96 -4.56 3.53
C PRO A 48 -14.55 -4.37 4.13
N PHE A 49 -13.88 -3.30 3.73
CA PHE A 49 -12.59 -2.95 4.30
C PHE A 49 -12.79 -2.49 5.75
N LEU A 50 -12.27 -3.27 6.69
CA LEU A 50 -12.27 -2.86 8.08
C LEU A 50 -11.17 -1.83 8.29
N ARG A 51 -11.56 -0.58 8.58
CA ARG A 51 -10.62 0.45 9.02
C ARG A 51 -10.27 0.20 10.49
N ILE A 52 -9.30 -0.65 10.74
CA ILE A 52 -8.70 -0.77 12.08
C ILE A 52 -7.80 0.45 12.32
N ARG A 53 -7.82 0.98 13.55
CA ARG A 53 -6.84 1.98 13.96
C ARG A 53 -5.47 1.37 13.79
N THR A 54 -4.56 2.10 13.18
CA THR A 54 -3.21 1.61 12.97
C THR A 54 -2.57 1.29 14.33
N PRO A 55 -2.05 0.07 14.55
CA PRO A 55 -1.57 -0.38 15.86
C PRO A 55 -0.19 0.20 16.21
N PHE A 56 0.07 1.45 15.82
CA PHE A 56 1.36 2.08 15.99
C PHE A 56 1.39 2.89 17.28
N HIS A 57 2.25 2.46 18.19
CA HIS A 57 2.55 3.19 19.41
C HIS A 57 3.53 4.32 19.13
N LYS A 58 3.35 5.47 19.79
CA LYS A 58 4.33 6.56 19.80
C LYS A 58 5.67 6.05 20.35
N ALA A 59 6.77 6.58 19.83
CA ALA A 59 8.11 6.31 20.33
C ALA A 59 8.28 6.91 21.73
N GLU A 60 9.10 6.26 22.55
CA GLU A 60 9.59 6.81 23.83
C GLU A 60 10.72 7.80 23.56
N ALA A 61 11.04 8.66 24.53
CA ALA A 61 12.11 9.64 24.42
C ALA A 61 13.48 9.01 24.05
N GLY A 62 14.34 9.79 23.39
CA GLY A 62 15.69 9.38 22.99
C GLY A 62 15.84 9.03 21.52
N TRP A 63 14.79 9.19 20.70
CA TRP A 63 14.89 9.08 19.24
C TRP A 63 15.52 10.33 18.61
N GLU A 64 15.46 11.46 19.32
CA GLU A 64 15.96 12.77 18.92
C GLU A 64 17.45 12.72 18.61
N LYS A 65 18.23 11.92 19.35
CA LYS A 65 19.68 11.74 19.14
C LYS A 65 20.06 11.18 17.77
N HIS A 66 19.11 10.63 17.02
CA HIS A 66 19.32 10.06 15.69
C HIS A 66 18.99 11.03 14.55
N LEU A 67 18.46 12.21 14.87
CA LEU A 67 18.12 13.26 13.91
C LEU A 67 18.81 14.57 14.30
N GLU A 68 19.30 15.30 13.32
CA GLU A 68 19.83 16.66 13.52
C GLU A 68 18.70 17.70 13.58
N TRP A 69 17.57 17.38 12.96
CA TRP A 69 16.38 18.23 12.93
C TRP A 69 15.25 17.59 13.73
N VAL A 70 14.46 18.43 14.42
CA VAL A 70 13.35 17.97 15.26
C VAL A 70 12.03 18.08 14.47
N PRO A 71 11.34 16.96 14.18
CA PRO A 71 9.99 17.01 13.63
C PRO A 71 9.02 17.59 14.66
N GLY A 72 8.05 18.40 14.21
CA GLY A 72 6.99 18.97 15.06
C GLY A 72 5.97 17.95 15.61
N PHE A 73 6.29 16.65 15.59
CA PHE A 73 5.45 15.57 16.10
C PHE A 73 6.31 14.45 16.70
N ALA A 74 5.77 13.75 17.71
CA ALA A 74 6.40 12.55 18.24
C ALA A 74 6.25 11.38 17.24
N PRO A 75 7.34 10.80 16.74
CA PRO A 75 7.29 9.72 15.76
C PRO A 75 6.71 8.43 16.38
N TYR A 76 6.27 7.50 15.53
CA TYR A 76 5.90 6.16 15.97
C TYR A 76 7.14 5.30 16.25
N ARG A 77 7.03 4.27 17.08
CA ARG A 77 8.13 3.36 17.45
C ARG A 77 8.88 2.80 16.24
N HIS A 78 8.16 2.45 15.16
CA HIS A 78 8.79 1.93 13.94
C HIS A 78 9.56 3.01 13.15
N GLN A 79 9.11 4.27 13.20
CA GLN A 79 9.82 5.40 12.60
C GLN A 79 11.09 5.72 13.40
N ALA A 80 11.03 5.75 14.74
CA ALA A 80 12.20 5.93 15.58
C ALA A 80 13.28 4.85 15.34
N LYS A 81 12.88 3.58 15.21
CA LYS A 81 13.79 2.49 14.80
C LYS A 81 14.39 2.70 13.41
N ALA A 82 13.64 3.28 12.48
CA ALA A 82 14.16 3.61 11.16
C ALA A 82 15.20 4.73 11.24
N TYR A 83 14.99 5.75 12.09
CA TYR A 83 15.97 6.81 12.33
C TYR A 83 17.26 6.25 12.89
N GLU A 84 17.21 5.43 13.94
CA GLU A 84 18.39 4.75 14.48
C GLU A 84 19.13 3.94 13.42
N ARG A 85 18.39 3.19 12.57
CA ARG A 85 18.99 2.34 11.53
C ARG A 85 19.65 3.15 10.41
N LEU A 86 19.08 4.28 10.03
CA LEU A 86 19.47 5.06 8.86
C LEU A 86 20.34 6.28 9.21
N SER A 87 20.42 6.64 10.49
CA SER A 87 21.22 7.78 10.93
C SER A 87 22.70 7.56 10.65
N THR A 88 23.34 8.61 10.12
CA THR A 88 24.78 8.68 9.86
C THR A 88 25.50 9.61 10.84
N LEU A 89 24.78 10.18 11.82
CA LEU A 89 25.30 11.20 12.75
C LEU A 89 26.42 10.66 13.64
N HIS A 90 26.33 9.39 14.03
CA HIS A 90 27.28 8.73 14.95
C HIS A 90 28.22 7.75 14.21
N GLY A 91 28.43 7.96 12.91
CA GLY A 91 29.20 7.09 12.03
C GLY A 91 28.35 6.34 11.01
N PRO A 92 28.96 5.47 10.18
CA PRO A 92 28.23 4.76 9.12
C PRO A 92 27.14 3.84 9.70
N PRO A 93 25.97 3.73 9.02
CA PRO A 93 24.84 2.98 9.55
C PRO A 93 25.22 1.52 9.75
N CYS A 94 24.79 0.94 10.87
CA CYS A 94 25.26 -0.36 11.34
C CYS A 94 25.11 -1.45 10.26
N ARG A 95 26.25 -1.98 9.77
CA ARG A 95 26.30 -3.04 8.75
C ARG A 95 25.70 -4.39 9.20
N ARG A 96 25.38 -4.54 10.50
CA ARG A 96 24.70 -5.73 11.05
C ARG A 96 23.30 -5.92 10.44
N TRP A 97 22.63 -4.83 10.07
CA TRP A 97 21.31 -4.87 9.43
C TRP A 97 21.36 -5.06 7.91
N SER A 98 22.47 -4.66 7.26
CA SER A 98 22.63 -4.82 5.80
C SER A 98 22.97 -6.25 5.37
N ARG A 99 23.40 -7.13 6.29
CA ARG A 99 23.46 -8.58 6.03
C ARG A 99 22.09 -9.25 6.12
N ARG A 100 21.23 -8.82 7.05
CA ARG A 100 19.89 -9.41 7.25
C ARG A 100 18.90 -8.99 6.14
N ALA A 101 19.01 -7.77 5.61
CA ALA A 101 18.25 -7.34 4.44
C ALA A 101 18.72 -7.99 3.11
N ARG A 102 19.93 -8.59 3.08
CA ARG A 102 20.45 -9.31 1.91
C ARG A 102 19.89 -10.75 1.81
N VAL A 103 19.31 -11.27 2.90
CA VAL A 103 18.66 -12.59 2.95
C VAL A 103 17.26 -12.55 2.31
N LEU A 104 16.62 -11.38 2.24
CA LEU A 104 15.40 -11.17 1.46
C LEU A 104 15.82 -10.68 0.07
N GLY A 105 15.90 -11.62 -0.87
CA GLY A 105 16.63 -11.52 -2.14
C GLY A 105 16.54 -10.18 -2.88
N ARG A 106 17.70 -9.68 -3.33
CA ARG A 106 17.78 -8.61 -4.33
C ARG A 106 17.35 -9.18 -5.68
N PRO A 107 16.42 -8.58 -6.43
CA PRO A 107 16.31 -8.88 -7.85
C PRO A 107 17.59 -8.39 -8.54
N SER A 108 18.19 -9.27 -9.34
CA SER A 108 19.41 -9.01 -10.10
C SER A 108 19.21 -7.80 -11.01
N ARG A 109 19.94 -6.71 -10.76
CA ARG A 109 20.12 -5.66 -11.77
C ARG A 109 21.08 -6.19 -12.82
N SER A 110 20.55 -6.70 -13.92
CA SER A 110 21.31 -6.90 -15.16
C SER A 110 21.68 -5.52 -15.70
N SER A 111 22.97 -5.19 -15.57
CA SER A 111 23.59 -4.05 -16.21
C SER A 111 23.71 -4.34 -17.71
N SER A 112 22.69 -4.00 -18.51
CA SER A 112 22.88 -3.88 -19.96
C SER A 112 23.51 -2.52 -20.23
N ARG A 113 24.84 -2.51 -20.42
CA ARG A 113 25.53 -1.42 -21.13
C ARG A 113 24.87 -1.29 -22.50
N ARG A 114 24.15 -0.19 -22.74
CA ARG A 114 23.78 0.19 -24.10
C ARG A 114 24.96 0.98 -24.65
N SER A 115 25.78 0.28 -25.43
CA SER A 115 26.80 0.85 -26.30
C SER A 115 26.11 1.82 -27.27
N THR A 116 26.40 3.10 -27.14
CA THR A 116 26.14 4.10 -28.17
C THR A 116 27.10 3.83 -29.32
N SER A 117 26.59 3.23 -30.39
CA SER A 117 27.27 3.20 -31.68
C SER A 117 27.03 4.52 -32.37
N ALA A 118 28.10 5.29 -32.53
CA ALA A 118 28.17 6.44 -33.40
C ALA A 118 28.39 6.00 -34.86
N ALA A 119 28.10 6.95 -35.76
CA ALA A 119 28.55 7.08 -37.15
C ALA A 119 27.61 6.54 -38.25
N PRO A 120 27.78 7.02 -39.50
CA PRO A 120 28.33 8.31 -39.95
C PRO A 120 27.26 9.24 -40.57
#